data_AF-A0A448WAD3-F1
#
_entry.id   AF-A0A448WAD3-F1
#
_cell.length_a   1.000
_cell.length_b   1.000
_cell.length_c   1.000
_cell.angle_alpha   90.00
_cell.angle_beta   90.00
_cell.angle_gamma   90.00
#
_symmetry.space_group_name_H-M   'P 1'
#
loop_
_entity.id
_entity.type
_entity.pdbx_description
1 polymer ?
#
loop_
_entity_poly.entity_id
_entity_poly.type
_entity_poly.pdbx_seq_one_letter_code
_entity_poly.pdbx_strand_id
1 'polypeptide(L)'
;MSILGLTIDYGPFGFMDRFQANYVCNASDISGRYAFSRQPSICAWNCGRLAEVLVEALAAQEPPDLLDFIRMQDSASASSDMPKDQTSKTDTKRQLADRFSACLNSIYMPTFKNEFLRLMRAKVTRGIDN
;
A
#
# COMPACT_ATOMS: atom_id res chain seq x y z
N MET A 1 -0.10 -6.73 -10.97
CA MET A 1 0.45 -7.07 -9.63
C MET A 1 -0.14 -8.40 -9.20
N SER A 2 0.67 -9.33 -8.69
CA SER A 2 0.18 -10.62 -8.17
C SER A 2 -0.44 -10.46 -6.79
N ILE A 3 -1.59 -11.10 -6.53
CA ILE A 3 -2.23 -11.11 -5.20
C ILE A 3 -1.38 -11.85 -4.15
N LEU A 4 -0.52 -12.78 -4.60
CA LEU A 4 0.37 -13.56 -3.74
C LEU A 4 1.70 -12.84 -3.44
N GLY A 5 1.90 -11.62 -3.98
CA GLY A 5 3.17 -10.90 -3.83
C GLY A 5 4.32 -11.44 -4.68
N LEU A 6 4.03 -12.28 -5.67
CA LEU A 6 5.03 -12.81 -6.60
C LEU A 6 5.36 -11.80 -7.71
N THR A 7 6.63 -11.79 -8.14
CA THR A 7 7.04 -11.11 -9.37
C THR A 7 6.43 -11.83 -10.57
N ILE A 8 5.81 -11.08 -11.47
CA ILE A 8 5.08 -11.59 -12.64
C ILE A 8 5.26 -10.65 -13.83
N ASP A 9 4.87 -11.13 -15.03
CA ASP A 9 4.80 -10.35 -16.27
C ASP A 9 6.15 -9.74 -16.69
N TYR A 10 7.10 -10.62 -17.00
CA TYR A 10 8.46 -10.26 -17.41
C TYR A 10 8.49 -9.74 -18.85
N GLY A 11 8.22 -8.44 -19.02
CA GLY A 11 8.41 -7.71 -20.27
C GLY A 11 9.74 -6.95 -20.29
N PRO A 12 9.73 -5.60 -20.41
CA PRO A 12 10.95 -4.79 -20.41
C PRO A 12 11.50 -4.57 -18.99
N PHE A 13 11.87 -5.65 -18.31
CA PHE A 13 12.57 -5.60 -17.02
C PHE A 13 14.08 -5.49 -17.23
N GLY A 14 14.79 -4.93 -16.26
CA GLY A 14 16.24 -4.81 -16.31
C GLY A 14 16.87 -4.86 -14.93
N PHE A 15 17.97 -5.58 -14.81
CA PHE A 15 18.88 -5.44 -13.69
C PHE A 15 19.81 -4.25 -13.95
N MET A 16 20.12 -3.48 -12.92
CA MET A 16 21.05 -2.35 -13.03
C MET A 16 22.50 -2.85 -12.97
N ASP A 17 23.29 -2.56 -13.99
CA ASP A 17 24.75 -2.82 -13.96
C ASP A 17 25.47 -1.89 -12.98
N ARG A 18 25.14 -0.60 -13.05
CA ARG A 18 25.60 0.43 -12.10
C ARG A 18 24.39 1.03 -11.41
N PHE A 19 24.52 1.27 -10.11
CA PHE A 19 23.43 1.86 -9.34
C PHE A 19 23.04 3.24 -9.89
N GLN A 20 21.78 3.37 -10.28
CA GLN A 20 21.17 4.63 -10.69
C GLN A 20 19.76 4.69 -10.10
N ALA A 21 19.53 5.54 -9.10
CA ALA A 21 18.27 5.57 -8.37
C ALA A 21 17.05 5.82 -9.29
N ASN A 22 17.23 6.64 -10.32
CA ASN A 22 16.16 6.99 -11.28
C ASN A 22 16.20 6.15 -12.56
N TYR A 23 16.85 4.99 -12.53
CA TYR A 23 16.91 4.08 -13.69
C TYR A 23 15.52 3.67 -14.15
N VAL A 24 15.27 3.77 -15.46
CA VAL A 24 14.04 3.34 -16.13
C VAL A 24 14.42 2.24 -17.11
N CYS A 25 13.96 1.01 -16.86
CA CYS A 25 14.25 -0.14 -17.73
C CYS A 25 13.35 -0.20 -18.97
N ASN A 26 12.14 0.38 -18.89
CA ASN A 26 11.18 0.38 -19.98
C ASN A 26 11.35 1.60 -20.88
N ALA A 27 11.78 1.39 -22.13
CA ALA A 27 11.98 2.45 -23.11
C ALA A 27 10.70 3.27 -23.42
N SER A 28 9.51 2.69 -23.23
CA SER A 28 8.24 3.39 -23.42
C SER A 28 7.83 4.25 -22.21
N ASP A 29 8.48 4.09 -21.05
CA ASP A 29 8.18 4.89 -19.86
C ASP A 29 8.98 6.21 -19.85
N ILE A 30 8.61 7.11 -20.77
CA ILE A 30 9.25 8.43 -20.95
C ILE A 30 9.14 9.28 -19.68
N SER A 31 8.07 9.11 -18.90
CA SER A 31 7.82 9.85 -17.65
C SER A 31 8.58 9.31 -16.43
N GLY A 32 9.19 8.13 -16.58
CA GLY A 32 9.83 7.37 -15.52
C GLY A 32 8.86 6.98 -14.41
N ARG A 33 7.57 6.72 -14.71
CA ARG A 33 6.56 6.28 -13.73
C ARG A 33 7.04 5.08 -12.92
N TYR A 34 7.72 4.13 -13.57
CA TYR A 34 8.23 2.89 -13.00
C TYR A 34 9.75 2.89 -12.80
N ALA A 35 10.37 4.07 -12.73
CA ALA A 35 11.78 4.20 -12.35
C ALA A 35 12.07 3.46 -11.04
N PHE A 36 13.28 2.92 -10.89
CA PHE A 36 13.67 2.08 -9.74
C PHE A 36 13.27 2.69 -8.38
N SER A 37 13.59 3.97 -8.15
CA SER A 37 13.25 4.70 -6.91
C SER A 37 11.74 4.90 -6.69
N ARG A 38 10.91 4.85 -7.74
CA ARG A 38 9.45 5.04 -7.68
C ARG A 38 8.68 3.75 -7.47
N GLN A 39 9.28 2.59 -7.69
CA GLN A 39 8.60 1.30 -7.55
C GLN A 39 7.88 1.11 -6.20
N PRO A 40 8.43 1.55 -5.04
CA PRO A 40 7.74 1.41 -3.75
C PRO A 40 6.47 2.24 -3.67
N SER A 41 6.51 3.51 -4.11
CA SER A 41 5.32 4.37 -4.10
C SER A 41 4.27 3.91 -5.11
N ILE A 42 4.70 3.39 -6.26
CA ILE A 42 3.80 2.76 -7.24
C ILE A 42 3.14 1.51 -6.66
N CYS A 43 3.87 0.68 -5.90
CA CYS A 43 3.31 -0.48 -5.22
C CYS A 43 2.23 -0.05 -4.21
N ALA A 44 2.52 0.97 -3.39
CA ALA A 44 1.53 1.55 -2.48
C ALA A 44 0.28 2.07 -3.23
N TRP A 45 0.47 2.75 -4.37
CA TRP A 45 -0.63 3.23 -5.20
C TRP A 45 -1.48 2.09 -5.77
N ASN A 46 -0.85 1.01 -6.26
CA ASN A 46 -1.54 -0.18 -6.76
C ASN A 46 -2.34 -0.87 -5.64
N CYS A 47 -1.77 -0.97 -4.43
CA CYS A 47 -2.48 -1.49 -3.25
C CYS A 47 -3.68 -0.59 -2.89
N GLY A 48 -3.54 0.73 -3.02
CA GLY A 48 -4.66 1.67 -2.86
C GLY A 48 -5.78 1.43 -3.87
N ARG A 49 -5.46 1.16 -5.15
CA ARG A 49 -6.47 0.78 -6.16
C ARG A 49 -7.18 -0.54 -5.81
N LEU A 50 -6.43 -1.53 -5.32
CA LEU A 50 -7.02 -2.78 -4.85
C LEU A 50 -7.98 -2.54 -3.68
N ALA A 51 -7.59 -1.66 -2.74
CA ALA A 51 -8.42 -1.28 -1.61
C ALA A 51 -9.76 -0.69 -2.04
N GLU A 52 -9.77 0.22 -3.00
CA GLU A 52 -10.99 0.85 -3.52
C GLU A 52 -12.01 -0.21 -3.98
N VAL A 53 -11.55 -1.20 -4.76
CA VAL A 53 -12.40 -2.29 -5.27
C VAL A 53 -12.85 -3.21 -4.13
N LEU A 54 -11.98 -3.53 -3.17
CA LEU A 54 -12.34 -4.35 -2.02
C LEU A 54 -13.39 -3.66 -1.13
N VAL A 55 -13.24 -2.36 -0.88
CA VAL A 55 -14.19 -1.55 -0.11
C VAL A 55 -15.56 -1.57 -0.79
N GLU A 56 -15.59 -1.38 -2.11
CA GLU A 56 -16.84 -1.41 -2.87
C GLU A 56 -17.51 -2.79 -2.83
N ALA A 57 -16.74 -3.86 -3.04
CA ALA A 57 -17.24 -5.23 -3.01
C ALA A 57 -17.78 -5.62 -1.63
N LEU A 58 -17.08 -5.24 -0.55
CA LEU A 58 -17.52 -5.52 0.82
C LEU A 58 -18.76 -4.71 1.20
N ALA A 59 -18.82 -3.43 0.83
CA ALA A 59 -19.96 -2.58 1.11
C ALA A 59 -21.23 -3.00 0.35
N ALA A 60 -21.08 -3.68 -0.79
CA ALA A 60 -22.20 -4.23 -1.55
C ALA A 60 -22.87 -5.43 -0.85
N GLN A 61 -22.13 -6.18 -0.02
CA GLN A 61 -22.64 -7.40 0.62
C GLN A 61 -23.24 -7.19 2.02
N GLU A 62 -23.22 -5.96 2.56
CA GLU A 62 -23.64 -5.63 3.94
C GLU A 62 -23.35 -6.75 4.97
N PRO A 63 -22.09 -7.19 5.14
CA PRO A 63 -21.81 -8.21 6.13
C PRO A 63 -22.17 -7.64 7.50
N PRO A 64 -23.12 -8.24 8.25
CA PRO A 64 -23.54 -7.73 9.56
C PRO A 64 -22.33 -7.52 10.48
N ASP A 65 -21.40 -8.48 10.46
CA ASP A 65 -20.18 -8.47 11.28
C ASP A 65 -19.19 -7.35 10.90
N LEU A 66 -19.15 -6.89 9.64
CA LEU A 66 -18.17 -5.89 9.21
C LEU A 66 -18.55 -4.49 9.70
N LEU A 67 -19.84 -4.15 9.62
CA LEU A 67 -20.35 -2.89 10.16
C LEU A 67 -20.19 -2.84 11.68
N ASP A 68 -20.49 -3.94 12.36
CA ASP A 68 -20.32 -4.04 13.81
C ASP A 68 -18.84 -3.97 14.21
N PHE A 69 -17.95 -4.62 13.46
CA PHE A 69 -16.50 -4.54 13.69
C PHE A 69 -15.95 -3.12 13.51
N ILE A 70 -16.38 -2.39 12.48
CA ILE A 70 -15.97 -0.98 12.27
C ILE A 70 -16.46 -0.11 13.44
N ARG A 71 -17.75 -0.20 13.77
CA ARG A 71 -18.36 0.58 14.87
C ARG A 71 -17.74 0.28 16.23
N MET A 72 -17.37 -0.96 16.49
CA MET A 72 -16.76 -1.41 17.74
C MET A 72 -15.31 -0.94 17.91
N GLN A 73 -14.59 -0.70 16.81
CA GLN A 73 -13.27 -0.04 16.87
C GLN A 73 -13.37 1.46 17.04
N ASP A 74 -14.38 2.12 16.45
CA ASP A 74 -14.56 3.57 16.58
C ASP A 74 -15.04 3.97 17.99
N SER A 75 -15.83 3.13 18.67
CA SER A 75 -16.32 3.37 20.04
C SER A 75 -15.23 3.31 21.12
N ALA A 76 -14.06 2.75 20.83
CA ALA A 76 -12.88 2.87 21.71
C ALA A 76 -12.29 4.29 21.72
N SER A 77 -12.74 5.18 20.82
CA SER A 77 -12.22 6.54 20.64
C SER A 77 -13.24 7.67 20.81
N ALA A 78 -14.51 7.37 21.10
CA ALA A 78 -15.58 8.38 21.20
C ALA A 78 -16.22 8.43 22.59
N SER A 79 -16.21 9.62 23.20
CA SER A 79 -16.99 9.98 24.39
C SER A 79 -18.50 9.84 24.13
N SER A 80 -19.24 9.51 25.19
CA SER A 80 -20.58 8.90 25.23
C SER A 80 -21.78 9.67 24.68
N ASP A 81 -21.62 10.74 23.90
CA ASP A 81 -22.77 11.55 23.45
C ASP A 81 -22.77 11.74 21.94
N MET A 82 -23.45 10.85 21.20
CA MET A 82 -23.87 11.13 19.81
C MET A 82 -25.21 10.46 19.48
N PRO A 83 -26.11 11.14 18.72
CA PRO A 83 -27.44 10.61 18.39
C PRO A 83 -27.35 9.40 17.47
N LYS A 84 -28.26 8.44 17.68
CA LYS A 84 -28.50 7.30 16.79
C LYS A 84 -29.24 7.79 15.53
N ASP A 85 -28.54 8.42 14.60
CA ASP A 85 -29.13 8.73 13.30
C ASP A 85 -28.17 8.50 12.12
N GLN A 86 -28.68 7.76 11.14
CA GLN A 86 -28.21 7.61 9.76
C GLN A 86 -26.69 7.76 9.47
N THR A 87 -25.84 6.83 9.91
CA THR A 87 -24.51 6.68 9.27
C THR A 87 -24.74 6.16 7.85
N SER A 88 -24.58 7.01 6.84
CA SER A 88 -24.86 6.68 5.44
C SER A 88 -23.89 5.59 4.94
N LYS A 89 -24.34 4.70 4.04
CA LYS A 89 -23.45 3.72 3.36
C LYS A 89 -22.20 4.38 2.76
N THR A 90 -22.32 5.64 2.34
CA THR A 90 -21.23 6.45 1.81
C THR A 90 -20.17 6.74 2.88
N ASP A 91 -20.57 6.98 4.13
CA ASP A 91 -19.66 7.27 5.23
C ASP A 91 -18.86 6.04 5.65
N THR A 92 -19.50 4.86 5.70
CA THR A 92 -18.81 3.60 5.97
C THR A 92 -17.78 3.28 4.88
N LYS A 93 -18.13 3.44 3.60
CA LYS A 93 -17.18 3.24 2.49
C LYS A 93 -15.96 4.14 2.63
N ARG A 94 -16.20 5.42 2.97
CA ARG A 94 -15.14 6.41 3.18
C ARG A 94 -14.24 6.04 4.35
N GLN A 95 -14.82 5.68 5.50
CA GLN A 95 -14.06 5.25 6.68
C GLN A 95 -13.18 4.02 6.40
N LEU A 96 -13.71 3.02 5.68
CA LEU A 96 -12.95 1.82 5.35
C LEU A 96 -11.78 2.13 4.39
N ALA A 97 -12.02 2.99 3.39
CA ALA A 97 -10.99 3.47 2.48
C ALA A 97 -9.91 4.29 3.20
N ASP A 98 -10.30 5.18 4.11
CA ASP A 98 -9.39 6.00 4.91
C ASP A 98 -8.52 5.12 5.81
N ARG A 99 -9.11 4.11 6.47
CA ARG A 99 -8.37 3.15 7.32
C ARG A 99 -7.37 2.32 6.52
N PHE A 100 -7.75 1.82 5.35
CA PHE A 100 -6.83 1.06 4.50
C PHE A 100 -5.68 1.94 4.02
N SER A 101 -5.99 3.17 3.59
CA SER A 101 -4.99 4.15 3.17
C SER A 101 -4.05 4.53 4.31
N ALA A 102 -4.58 4.71 5.52
CA ALA A 102 -3.78 4.97 6.72
C ALA A 102 -2.84 3.81 7.05
N CYS A 103 -3.30 2.56 6.92
CA CYS A 103 -2.48 1.37 7.08
C CYS A 103 -1.31 1.33 6.07
N LEU A 104 -1.60 1.55 4.78
CA LEU A 104 -0.57 1.62 3.75
C LEU A 104 0.46 2.73 4.05
N ASN A 105 0.01 3.92 4.40
CA ASN A 105 0.91 5.05 4.62
C ASN A 105 1.75 4.91 5.91
N SER A 106 1.15 4.41 7.00
CA SER A 106 1.82 4.30 8.29
C SER A 106 2.71 3.05 8.42
N ILE A 107 2.40 1.97 7.70
CA ILE A 107 3.12 0.69 7.81
C ILE A 107 4.02 0.46 6.60
N TYR A 108 3.49 0.48 5.39
CA TYR A 108 4.22 -0.01 4.22
C TYR A 108 5.46 0.83 3.89
N MET A 109 5.33 2.15 3.71
CA MET A 109 6.48 2.98 3.31
C MET A 109 7.59 3.05 4.37
N PRO A 110 7.27 3.22 5.68
CA PRO A 110 8.30 3.17 6.73
C PRO A 110 8.99 1.80 6.80
N THR A 111 8.23 0.71 6.72
CA THR A 111 8.77 -0.65 6.76
C THR A 111 9.68 -0.92 5.56
N PHE A 112 9.21 -0.58 4.36
CA PHE A 112 10.01 -0.68 3.14
C PHE A 112 11.32 0.07 3.27
N LYS A 113 11.29 1.33 3.70
CA LYS A 113 12.50 2.17 3.83
C LYS A 113 13.48 1.59 4.83
N ASN A 114 13.00 1.15 5.99
CA ASN A 114 13.83 0.54 7.03
C ASN A 114 14.50 -0.73 6.52
N GLU A 115 13.74 -1.61 5.88
CA GLU A 115 14.24 -2.89 5.37
C GLU A 115 15.19 -2.71 4.18
N PHE A 116 14.86 -1.81 3.25
CA PHE A 116 15.72 -1.45 2.13
C PHE A 116 17.07 -0.94 2.63
N LEU A 117 17.08 0.00 3.59
CA LEU A 117 18.32 0.53 4.15
C LEU A 117 19.11 -0.55 4.90
N ARG A 118 18.44 -1.41 5.67
CA ARG A 118 19.07 -2.53 6.38
C ARG A 118 19.80 -3.45 5.40
N LEU A 119 19.12 -3.86 4.32
CA LEU A 119 19.68 -4.75 3.29
C LEU A 119 20.81 -4.09 2.50
N MET A 120 20.65 -2.82 2.11
CA MET A 120 21.69 -2.10 1.37
C MET A 120 22.94 -1.88 2.22
N ARG A 121 22.80 -1.53 3.50
CA ARG A 121 23.93 -1.43 4.43
C ARG A 121 24.65 -2.76 4.59
N ALA A 122 23.90 -3.86 4.76
CA ALA A 122 24.48 -5.20 4.89
C ALA A 122 25.27 -5.63 3.63
N LYS A 123 24.85 -5.20 2.43
CA LYS A 123 25.61 -5.45 1.19
C LYS A 123 26.93 -4.70 1.15
N VAL A 124 26.95 -3.45 1.63
CA VAL A 124 28.19 -2.66 1.68
C VAL A 124 29.17 -3.24 2.69
N THR A 125 28.72 -3.59 3.90
CA THR A 125 29.60 -4.10 4.95
C THR A 125 30.20 -5.46 4.59
N ARG A 126 29.44 -6.36 3.96
CA ARG A 126 29.95 -7.67 3.50
C ARG A 126 30.96 -7.59 2.35
N GLY A 127 31.05 -6.44 1.67
CA GLY A 127 32.04 -6.21 0.61
C GLY A 127 33.37 -5.65 1.11
N ILE A 128 33.51 -5.35 2.40
CA ILE A 128 34.75 -4.80 2.99
C ILE A 128 35.65 -5.93 3.55
N ASP A 129 35.08 -7.11 3.79
CA ASP A 129 35.77 -8.26 4.39
C ASP A 129 36.30 -9.30 3.36
N ASN A 130 36.31 -8.97 2.05
CA ASN A 130 36.91 -9.77 0.97
C ASN A 130 37.93 -8.91 0.21
#